data_AF-A0A4P6A1A8-F1
#
_entry.id   AF-A0A4P6A1A8-F1
#
_cell.length_a   1.000
_cell.length_b   1.000
_cell.length_c   1.000
_cell.angle_alpha   90.00
_cell.angle_beta   90.00
_cell.angle_gamma   90.00
#
_symmetry.space_group_name_H-M   'P 1'
#
loop_
_entity.id
_entity.type
_entity.pdbx_description
1 polymer ?
#
loop_
_entity_poly.entity_id
_entity_poly.type
_entity_poly.pdbx_seq_one_letter_code
_entity_poly.pdbx_strand_id
1 'polypeptide(L)'
;MARGDQIYIFREFWNLEGLYEHHGIDCGDGTVIHYRKPSEIIEQTSIEIFSRGQKIYIRQYPIRYIADTVINRAQSRLGEKQYNLLFNNCEHFATWCITGESKSQQVENFIPLLRHINIDTLSEPLKQAFMGSQPQDAKRLLNQALGEIRVAWDDVHPQYKKALDEMNSWHQVAMEALKRNREDLAKEAIKRKLNSKKRATELEENLEKLATMTQNLLKNQADNG
;
A
#
# COMPACT_ATOMS: atom_id res chain seq x y z
N MET A 1 -18.31 17.64 -7.23
CA MET A 1 -18.29 16.17 -7.16
C MET A 1 -19.55 15.70 -7.85
N ALA A 2 -19.48 14.58 -8.55
CA ALA A 2 -20.61 13.98 -9.22
C ALA A 2 -20.79 12.53 -8.76
N ARG A 3 -22.03 12.04 -8.88
CA ARG A 3 -22.38 10.65 -8.58
C ARG A 3 -21.42 9.67 -9.26
N GLY A 4 -20.87 8.76 -8.46
CA GLY A 4 -19.92 7.74 -8.86
C GLY A 4 -18.46 8.18 -8.79
N ASP A 5 -18.13 9.43 -8.46
CA ASP A 5 -16.74 9.88 -8.35
C ASP A 5 -15.98 9.17 -7.23
N GLN A 6 -14.72 8.85 -7.49
CA GLN A 6 -13.77 8.56 -6.42
C GLN A 6 -13.31 9.88 -5.82
N ILE A 7 -13.63 10.04 -4.55
CA ILE A 7 -13.26 11.20 -3.75
C ILE A 7 -12.25 10.80 -2.69
N TYR A 8 -11.46 11.77 -2.24
CA TYR A 8 -10.54 11.55 -1.14
C TYR A 8 -10.33 12.80 -0.30
N ILE A 9 -9.91 12.59 0.95
CA ILE A 9 -9.46 13.65 1.85
C ILE A 9 -8.08 13.30 2.39
N PHE A 10 -7.29 14.31 2.72
CA PHE A 10 -6.03 14.10 3.42
C PHE A 10 -6.28 14.00 4.91
N ARG A 11 -6.20 12.80 5.49
CA ARG A 11 -6.28 12.63 6.94
C ARG A 11 -4.88 12.67 7.54
N GLU A 12 -4.80 13.29 8.70
CA GLU A 12 -3.69 13.02 9.62
C GLU A 12 -3.91 11.61 10.17
N PHE A 13 -3.04 10.68 9.79
CA PHE A 13 -2.99 9.36 10.38
C PHE A 13 -1.67 9.28 11.15
N TRP A 14 -1.74 9.57 12.43
CA TRP A 14 -0.74 9.19 13.43
C TRP A 14 0.70 9.69 13.24
N ASN A 15 0.90 11.00 13.18
CA ASN A 15 2.22 11.66 13.22
C ASN A 15 3.28 11.12 12.23
N LEU A 16 2.89 10.30 11.26
CA LEU A 16 3.64 9.99 10.06
C LEU A 16 3.50 11.24 9.19
N GLU A 17 4.51 12.11 9.17
CA GLU A 17 4.56 13.22 8.21
C GLU A 17 4.53 12.62 6.78
N GLY A 18 3.35 12.66 6.18
CA GLY A 18 3.04 12.00 4.91
C GLY A 18 1.54 11.82 4.75
N LEU A 19 0.91 12.72 4.00
CA LEU A 19 -0.54 12.86 3.82
C LEU A 19 -1.22 11.54 3.44
N TYR A 20 -1.99 10.95 4.35
CA TYR A 20 -2.80 9.75 4.06
C TYR A 20 -4.07 10.16 3.30
N GLU A 21 -4.22 9.69 2.07
CA GLU A 21 -5.48 9.84 1.32
C GLU A 21 -6.50 8.81 1.81
N HIS A 22 -7.60 9.29 2.39
CA HIS A 22 -8.76 8.47 2.71
C HIS A 22 -9.77 8.56 1.58
N HIS A 23 -9.99 7.45 0.87
CA HIS A 23 -10.81 7.39 -0.33
C HIS A 23 -12.22 6.85 -0.08
N GLY A 24 -13.16 7.25 -0.93
CA GLY A 24 -14.52 6.74 -0.99
C GLY A 24 -15.17 6.97 -2.35
N ILE A 25 -16.36 6.41 -2.54
CA ILE A 25 -17.18 6.59 -3.74
C ILE A 25 -18.38 7.47 -3.38
N ASP A 26 -18.49 8.64 -4.03
CA ASP A 26 -19.64 9.55 -3.91
C ASP A 26 -20.90 8.91 -4.53
N CYS A 27 -21.95 8.75 -3.74
CA CYS A 27 -23.22 8.16 -4.20
C CYS A 27 -24.13 9.18 -4.89
N GLY A 28 -23.82 10.48 -4.81
CA GLY A 28 -24.60 11.56 -5.40
C GLY A 28 -25.86 11.94 -4.62
N ASP A 29 -26.14 11.29 -3.50
CA ASP A 29 -27.28 11.51 -2.60
C ASP A 29 -26.84 12.12 -1.25
N GLY A 30 -25.63 12.69 -1.20
CA GLY A 30 -25.00 13.19 0.03
C GLY A 30 -24.33 12.11 0.87
N THR A 31 -24.27 10.87 0.38
CA THR A 31 -23.57 9.76 1.05
C THR A 31 -22.35 9.27 0.28
N VAL A 32 -21.46 8.58 0.98
CA VAL A 32 -20.20 8.05 0.49
C VAL A 32 -20.06 6.60 0.93
N ILE A 33 -19.74 5.69 0.01
CA ILE A 33 -19.35 4.32 0.34
C ILE A 33 -17.84 4.27 0.47
N HIS A 34 -17.34 3.84 1.63
CA HIS A 34 -15.91 3.76 1.91
C HIS A 34 -15.62 2.74 3.02
N TYR A 35 -14.36 2.32 3.15
CA TYR A 35 -13.93 1.66 4.38
C TYR A 35 -14.01 2.65 5.55
N ARG A 36 -14.84 2.38 6.53
CA ARG A 36 -15.00 3.26 7.68
C ARG A 36 -13.92 2.97 8.72
N LYS A 37 -13.11 3.98 9.04
CA LYS A 37 -12.21 3.91 10.20
C LYS A 37 -12.94 4.38 11.46
N PRO A 38 -12.93 3.64 12.58
CA PRO A 38 -12.08 2.48 12.90
C PRO A 38 -12.76 1.10 12.73
N SER A 39 -14.01 1.04 12.21
CA SER A 39 -14.73 -0.24 12.12
C SER A 39 -14.14 -1.20 11.09
N GLU A 40 -13.35 -0.68 10.15
CA GLU A 40 -12.68 -1.38 9.07
C GLU A 40 -13.64 -2.24 8.21
N ILE A 41 -14.86 -1.72 8.09
CA ILE A 41 -15.95 -2.27 7.30
C ILE A 41 -16.25 -1.29 6.17
N ILE A 42 -16.54 -1.80 4.98
CA ILE A 42 -17.12 -0.96 3.92
C ILE A 42 -18.54 -0.58 4.33
N GLU A 43 -18.76 0.71 4.56
CA GLU A 43 -20.03 1.27 5.00
C GLU A 43 -20.42 2.44 4.10
N GLN A 44 -21.72 2.70 4.01
CA GLN A 44 -22.27 3.92 3.43
C GLN A 44 -22.50 4.92 4.57
N THR A 45 -21.83 6.06 4.52
CA THR A 45 -21.97 7.12 5.54
C THR A 45 -22.29 8.46 4.89
N SER A 46 -22.69 9.45 5.68
CA SER A 46 -22.90 10.80 5.15
C SER A 46 -21.56 11.45 4.76
N ILE A 47 -21.61 12.42 3.85
CA ILE A 47 -20.40 13.12 3.41
C ILE A 47 -19.72 13.91 4.53
N GLU A 48 -20.47 14.34 5.54
CA GLU A 48 -19.95 15.00 6.74
C GLU A 48 -19.11 14.02 7.58
N ILE A 49 -19.60 12.78 7.75
CA ILE A 49 -18.87 11.71 8.45
C ILE A 49 -17.60 11.33 7.68
N PHE A 50 -17.69 11.24 6.35
CA PHE A 50 -16.55 10.96 5.50
C PHE A 50 -15.49 12.08 5.58
N SER A 51 -15.90 13.33 5.37
CA SER A 51 -14.99 14.47 5.26
C SER A 51 -14.38 14.92 6.58
N ARG A 52 -15.11 14.78 7.71
CA ARG A 52 -14.71 15.34 9.01
C ARG A 52 -14.34 16.82 8.94
N GLY A 53 -15.01 17.58 8.06
CA GLY A 53 -14.72 18.99 7.82
C GLY A 53 -13.47 19.27 6.97
N GLN A 54 -12.77 18.24 6.48
CA GLN A 54 -11.61 18.40 5.61
C GLN A 54 -12.03 18.65 4.15
N LYS A 55 -11.15 19.28 3.39
CA LYS A 55 -11.35 19.52 1.95
C LYS A 55 -11.38 18.20 1.19
N ILE A 56 -12.41 18.01 0.38
CA ILE A 56 -12.58 16.86 -0.51
C ILE A 56 -11.95 17.13 -1.86
N TYR A 57 -11.21 16.14 -2.35
CA TYR A 57 -10.57 16.11 -3.66
C TYR A 57 -11.20 15.00 -4.50
N ILE A 58 -11.14 15.15 -5.83
CA ILE A 58 -11.68 14.18 -6.78
C ILE A 58 -10.52 13.57 -7.54
N ARG A 59 -10.48 12.25 -7.64
CA ARG A 59 -9.48 11.55 -8.44
C ARG A 59 -9.98 11.38 -9.88
N GLN A 60 -9.17 11.81 -10.84
CA GLN A 60 -9.51 11.78 -12.26
C GLN A 60 -8.97 10.53 -12.92
N TYR A 61 -9.78 9.92 -13.79
CA TYR A 61 -9.43 8.70 -14.54
C TYR A 61 -9.71 8.92 -16.03
N PRO A 62 -8.76 8.59 -16.92
CA PRO A 62 -8.97 8.72 -18.37
C PRO A 62 -10.01 7.72 -18.90
N ILE A 63 -10.10 6.55 -18.27
CA ILE A 63 -11.07 5.50 -18.60
C ILE A 63 -11.68 5.01 -17.28
N ARG A 64 -13.01 4.99 -17.20
CA ARG A 64 -13.77 4.55 -16.03
C ARG A 64 -15.13 4.00 -16.41
N TYR A 65 -15.68 3.16 -15.55
CA TYR A 65 -17.07 2.72 -15.67
C TYR A 65 -18.06 3.88 -15.46
N ILE A 66 -19.26 3.71 -16.03
CA ILE A 66 -20.39 4.62 -15.80
C ILE A 66 -20.81 4.62 -14.33
N ALA A 67 -21.41 5.72 -13.89
CA ALA A 67 -21.77 5.93 -12.48
C ALA A 67 -22.55 4.76 -11.87
N ASP A 68 -23.58 4.25 -12.56
CA ASP A 68 -24.38 3.11 -12.06
C ASP A 68 -23.54 1.86 -11.79
N THR A 69 -22.62 1.54 -12.71
CA THR A 69 -21.71 0.40 -12.54
C THR A 69 -20.76 0.62 -11.36
N VAL A 70 -20.21 1.82 -11.20
CA VAL A 70 -19.33 2.16 -10.07
C VAL A 70 -20.08 2.01 -8.73
N ILE A 71 -21.30 2.55 -8.64
CA ILE A 71 -22.12 2.47 -7.43
C ILE A 71 -22.51 1.02 -7.12
N ASN A 72 -22.97 0.25 -8.12
CA ASN A 72 -23.32 -1.16 -7.93
C ASN A 72 -22.11 -1.97 -7.43
N ARG A 73 -20.90 -1.69 -7.94
CA ARG A 73 -19.67 -2.32 -7.46
C ARG A 73 -19.37 -1.92 -6.01
N ALA A 74 -19.45 -0.64 -5.68
CA ALA A 74 -19.24 -0.16 -4.32
C ALA A 74 -20.23 -0.82 -3.32
N GLN A 75 -21.51 -0.86 -3.69
CA GLN A 75 -22.57 -1.49 -2.89
C GLN A 75 -22.38 -3.00 -2.75
N SER A 76 -21.89 -3.69 -3.78
CA SER A 76 -21.65 -5.14 -3.75
C SER A 76 -20.65 -5.60 -2.69
N ARG A 77 -19.85 -4.67 -2.15
CA ARG A 77 -18.88 -4.94 -1.09
C ARG A 77 -19.24 -4.32 0.26
N LEU A 78 -20.44 -3.76 0.43
CA LEU A 78 -20.90 -3.30 1.74
C LEU A 78 -20.81 -4.43 2.76
N GLY A 79 -20.29 -4.14 3.95
CA GLY A 79 -20.07 -5.12 5.00
C GLY A 79 -18.76 -5.93 4.87
N GLU A 80 -17.97 -5.74 3.81
CA GLU A 80 -16.66 -6.40 3.65
C GLU A 80 -15.70 -5.97 4.78
N LYS A 81 -15.07 -6.98 5.42
CA LYS A 81 -14.15 -6.84 6.58
C LYS A 81 -12.70 -7.21 6.25
N GLN A 82 -12.32 -7.18 4.97
CA GLN A 82 -10.98 -7.58 4.50
C GLN A 82 -9.99 -6.42 4.58
N TYR A 83 -9.86 -5.80 5.74
CA TYR A 83 -9.04 -4.59 5.87
C TYR A 83 -7.56 -4.89 6.13
N ASN A 84 -6.71 -4.13 5.45
CA ASN A 84 -5.27 -4.03 5.61
C ASN A 84 -4.95 -2.62 6.16
N LEU A 85 -4.53 -2.57 7.43
CA LEU A 85 -4.19 -1.41 8.26
C LEU A 85 -3.08 -0.52 7.72
N LEU A 86 -2.09 -1.08 7.05
CA LEU A 86 -0.83 -0.43 6.70
C LEU A 86 -0.76 0.03 5.24
N PHE A 87 -1.59 -0.54 4.33
CA PHE A 87 -1.35 -0.43 2.88
C PHE A 87 -2.56 0.03 2.04
N ASN A 88 -3.43 0.84 2.64
CA ASN A 88 -4.38 1.71 1.93
C ASN A 88 -5.51 1.02 1.14
N ASN A 89 -6.30 0.18 1.79
CA ASN A 89 -7.44 -0.52 1.16
C ASN A 89 -8.56 0.39 0.63
N CYS A 90 -8.71 1.60 1.17
CA CYS A 90 -9.74 2.53 0.69
C CYS A 90 -9.47 3.01 -0.74
N GLU A 91 -8.20 3.26 -1.09
CA GLU A 91 -7.80 3.64 -2.46
C GLU A 91 -8.03 2.49 -3.43
N HIS A 92 -7.62 1.28 -3.05
CA HIS A 92 -7.80 0.09 -3.88
C HIS A 92 -9.26 -0.23 -4.11
N PHE A 93 -10.08 -0.17 -3.06
CA PHE A 93 -11.52 -0.36 -3.19
C PHE A 93 -12.14 0.67 -4.13
N ALA A 94 -11.84 1.96 -3.94
CA ALA A 94 -12.40 3.00 -4.77
C ALA A 94 -11.92 2.86 -6.22
N THR A 95 -10.63 2.59 -6.43
CA THR A 95 -10.06 2.36 -7.78
C THR A 95 -10.70 1.15 -8.45
N TRP A 96 -10.87 0.03 -7.73
CA TRP A 96 -11.56 -1.15 -8.24
C TRP A 96 -13.01 -0.85 -8.64
N CYS A 97 -13.72 -0.02 -7.87
CA CYS A 97 -15.08 0.41 -8.23
C CYS A 97 -15.08 1.18 -9.56
N ILE A 98 -14.08 2.04 -9.76
CA ILE A 98 -13.95 2.91 -10.94
C ILE A 98 -13.46 2.17 -12.20
N THR A 99 -12.45 1.30 -12.07
CA THR A 99 -11.70 0.76 -13.22
C THR A 99 -11.97 -0.70 -13.52
N GLY A 100 -12.49 -1.48 -12.58
CA GLY A 100 -12.67 -2.92 -12.78
C GLY A 100 -11.52 -3.77 -12.28
N GLU A 101 -10.34 -3.18 -12.13
CA GLU A 101 -9.09 -3.91 -12.00
C GLU A 101 -8.86 -4.30 -10.54
N SER A 102 -9.10 -5.58 -10.22
CA SER A 102 -8.92 -6.13 -8.87
C SER A 102 -7.55 -6.78 -8.64
N LYS A 103 -6.79 -7.08 -9.70
CA LYS A 103 -5.95 -8.29 -9.72
C LYS A 103 -4.43 -8.08 -9.64
N SER A 104 -3.90 -6.86 -9.63
CA SER A 104 -2.44 -6.66 -9.70
C SER A 104 -1.86 -5.51 -8.86
N GLN A 105 -2.70 -4.69 -8.20
CA GLN A 105 -2.22 -3.45 -7.57
C GLN A 105 -1.83 -3.56 -6.10
N GLN A 106 -2.21 -4.62 -5.39
CA GLN A 106 -1.68 -4.83 -4.04
C GLN A 106 -0.15 -4.87 -4.14
N VAL A 107 0.37 -5.69 -5.04
CA VAL A 107 1.80 -5.91 -5.33
C VAL A 107 2.50 -4.67 -5.95
N GLU A 108 1.87 -3.98 -6.91
CA GLU A 108 2.53 -2.84 -7.60
C GLU A 108 2.66 -1.56 -6.74
N ASN A 109 1.88 -1.41 -5.67
CA ASN A 109 1.82 -0.18 -4.87
C ASN A 109 2.54 -0.24 -3.51
N PHE A 110 3.01 -1.42 -3.06
CA PHE A 110 3.68 -1.55 -1.76
C PHE A 110 5.06 -0.87 -1.72
N ILE A 111 5.85 -1.02 -2.77
CA ILE A 111 7.21 -0.45 -2.85
C ILE A 111 7.20 1.09 -2.81
N PRO A 112 6.36 1.80 -3.58
CA PRO A 112 6.24 3.25 -3.47
C PRO A 112 5.81 3.72 -2.06
N LEU A 113 4.97 2.95 -1.37
CA LEU A 113 4.49 3.31 -0.03
C LEU A 113 5.59 3.21 1.03
N LEU A 114 6.40 2.15 0.99
CA LEU A 114 7.54 1.96 1.91
C LEU A 114 8.55 3.12 1.87
N ARG A 115 8.62 3.87 0.76
CA ARG A 115 9.47 5.07 0.67
C ARG A 115 9.03 6.18 1.62
N HIS A 116 7.74 6.28 1.93
CA HIS A 116 7.14 7.41 2.64
C HIS A 116 6.71 7.07 4.08
N ILE A 117 6.81 5.80 4.50
CA ILE A 117 6.50 5.40 5.88
C ILE A 117 7.63 5.83 6.82
N ASN A 118 7.30 6.60 7.86
CA ASN A 118 8.21 6.89 8.96
C ASN A 118 8.11 5.79 10.05
N ILE A 119 9.16 4.98 10.12
CA ILE A 119 9.19 3.76 10.95
C ILE A 119 9.31 4.08 12.45
N ASP A 120 9.92 5.21 12.79
CA ASP A 120 10.09 5.66 14.18
C ASP A 120 8.74 5.98 14.81
N THR A 121 7.83 6.51 13.99
CA THR A 121 6.48 6.86 14.40
C THR A 121 5.51 5.72 14.25
N LEU A 122 5.89 4.47 13.93
CA LEU A 122 4.92 3.38 13.68
C LEU A 122 4.30 2.83 14.98
N SER A 123 5.02 2.90 16.09
CA SER A 123 4.64 2.32 17.39
C SER A 123 3.45 3.05 18.04
N GLU A 124 3.50 4.38 18.08
CA GLU A 124 2.44 5.24 18.60
C GLU A 124 1.07 5.06 17.91
N PRO A 125 0.98 5.02 16.55
CA PRO A 125 -0.18 4.63 15.76
C PRO A 125 -0.91 3.37 16.18
N LEU A 126 -0.18 2.45 16.76
CA LEU A 126 -0.78 1.20 17.18
C LEU A 126 -1.13 1.28 18.66
N LYS A 127 -0.31 1.95 19.46
CA LYS A 127 -0.62 2.23 20.85
C LYS A 127 -1.95 2.94 21.03
N GLN A 128 -2.27 4.06 20.37
CA GLN A 128 -3.62 4.67 20.58
C GLN A 128 -4.77 3.84 19.95
N ALA A 129 -4.52 3.01 18.91
CA ALA A 129 -5.52 2.11 18.34
C ALA A 129 -5.84 1.01 19.36
N PHE A 130 -4.82 0.54 20.08
CA PHE A 130 -4.93 -0.39 21.18
C PHE A 130 -5.55 0.25 22.42
N MET A 131 -5.22 1.50 22.75
CA MET A 131 -5.78 2.23 23.91
C MET A 131 -7.30 2.42 23.82
N GLY A 132 -7.86 2.52 22.61
CA GLY A 132 -9.30 2.63 22.39
C GLY A 132 -10.03 1.28 22.21
N SER A 133 -9.31 0.16 22.21
CA SER A 133 -9.83 -1.17 21.83
C SER A 133 -9.83 -2.15 22.99
N GLN A 134 -10.76 -3.12 22.99
CA GLN A 134 -10.69 -4.23 23.94
C GLN A 134 -9.43 -5.08 23.68
N PRO A 135 -8.87 -5.77 24.70
CA PRO A 135 -7.62 -6.55 24.54
C PRO A 135 -7.67 -7.60 23.41
N GLN A 136 -8.86 -8.16 23.13
CA GLN A 136 -9.07 -9.11 22.04
C GLN A 136 -9.00 -8.45 20.65
N ASP A 137 -9.47 -7.21 20.53
CA ASP A 137 -9.40 -6.42 19.29
C ASP A 137 -7.97 -5.95 19.02
N ALA A 138 -7.21 -5.61 20.07
CA ALA A 138 -5.79 -5.23 19.94
C ALA A 138 -4.94 -6.38 19.36
N LYS A 139 -5.13 -7.60 19.86
CA LYS A 139 -4.44 -8.79 19.32
C LYS A 139 -4.84 -9.07 17.87
N ARG A 140 -6.10 -8.86 17.50
CA ARG A 140 -6.57 -9.02 16.12
C ARG A 140 -5.90 -8.00 15.20
N LEU A 141 -5.89 -6.73 15.58
CA LEU A 141 -5.28 -5.64 14.83
C LEU A 141 -3.77 -5.84 14.63
N LEU A 142 -3.07 -6.32 15.67
CA LEU A 142 -1.65 -6.67 15.56
C LEU A 142 -1.42 -7.81 14.55
N ASN A 143 -2.21 -8.88 14.63
CA ASN A 143 -2.11 -10.01 13.70
C ASN A 143 -2.43 -9.59 12.26
N GLN A 144 -3.35 -8.64 12.06
CA GLN A 144 -3.63 -8.06 10.75
C GLN A 144 -2.42 -7.27 10.23
N ALA A 145 -1.86 -6.35 11.02
CA ALA A 145 -0.68 -5.59 10.64
C ALA A 145 0.53 -6.48 10.29
N LEU A 146 0.79 -7.53 11.08
CA LEU A 146 1.82 -8.52 10.78
C LEU A 146 1.53 -9.32 9.51
N GLY A 147 0.26 -9.70 9.29
CA GLY A 147 -0.18 -10.40 8.09
C GLY A 147 0.07 -9.59 6.82
N GLU A 148 -0.09 -8.28 6.89
CA GLU A 148 0.12 -7.38 5.76
C GLU A 148 1.60 -7.14 5.46
N ILE A 149 2.42 -6.96 6.49
CA ILE A 149 3.88 -6.89 6.31
C ILE A 149 4.39 -8.17 5.66
N ARG A 150 3.84 -9.34 6.04
CA ARG A 150 4.18 -10.61 5.39
C ARG A 150 3.80 -10.62 3.90
N VAL A 151 2.63 -10.11 3.53
CA VAL A 151 2.24 -10.01 2.10
C VAL A 151 3.21 -9.12 1.33
N ALA A 152 3.59 -7.97 1.89
CA ALA A 152 4.59 -7.09 1.27
C ALA A 152 5.96 -7.78 1.17
N TRP A 153 6.36 -8.54 2.19
CA TRP A 153 7.59 -9.31 2.18
C TRP A 153 7.60 -10.40 1.09
N ASP A 154 6.51 -11.15 0.96
CA ASP A 154 6.34 -12.22 -0.03
C ASP A 154 6.37 -11.70 -1.47
N ASP A 155 6.13 -10.40 -1.67
CA ASP A 155 6.29 -9.74 -2.97
C ASP A 155 7.70 -9.16 -3.19
N VAL A 156 8.21 -8.37 -2.24
CA VAL A 156 9.48 -7.66 -2.41
C VAL A 156 10.65 -8.64 -2.45
N HIS A 157 10.61 -9.72 -1.67
CA HIS A 157 11.74 -10.65 -1.53
C HIS A 157 12.05 -11.45 -2.81
N PRO A 158 11.08 -12.02 -3.53
CA PRO A 158 11.35 -12.61 -4.85
C PRO A 158 11.92 -11.62 -5.86
N GLN A 159 11.43 -10.36 -5.88
CA GLN A 159 11.95 -9.33 -6.78
C GLN A 159 13.40 -8.98 -6.45
N TYR A 160 13.74 -8.89 -5.16
CA TYR A 160 15.12 -8.64 -4.70
C TYR A 160 16.06 -9.74 -5.18
N LYS A 161 15.68 -11.01 -4.97
CA LYS A 161 16.45 -12.17 -5.46
C LYS A 161 16.65 -12.13 -6.96
N LYS A 162 15.58 -11.86 -7.72
CA LYS A 162 15.66 -11.74 -9.18
C LYS A 162 16.62 -10.63 -9.61
N ALA A 163 16.59 -9.48 -8.96
CA ALA A 163 17.50 -8.37 -9.27
C ALA A 163 18.97 -8.74 -8.99
N LEU A 164 19.25 -9.49 -7.91
CA LEU A 164 20.59 -10.03 -7.64
C LEU A 164 21.03 -11.05 -8.70
N ASP A 165 20.15 -11.96 -9.10
CA ASP A 165 20.42 -12.97 -10.12
C ASP A 165 20.72 -12.32 -11.47
N GLU A 166 19.95 -11.30 -11.86
CA GLU A 166 20.19 -10.52 -13.07
C GLU A 166 21.53 -9.77 -13.00
N MET A 167 21.84 -9.13 -11.86
CA MET A 167 23.12 -8.46 -11.65
C MET A 167 24.30 -9.44 -11.84
N ASN A 168 24.20 -10.63 -11.26
CA ASN A 168 25.22 -11.67 -11.38
C ASN A 168 25.32 -12.20 -12.81
N SER A 169 24.19 -12.42 -13.48
CA SER A 169 24.14 -12.88 -14.87
C SER A 169 24.79 -11.88 -15.81
N TRP A 170 24.46 -10.59 -15.69
CA TRP A 170 25.07 -9.54 -16.49
C TRP A 170 26.56 -9.37 -16.20
N HIS A 171 27.00 -9.65 -14.97
CA HIS A 171 28.43 -9.70 -14.67
C HIS A 171 29.14 -10.83 -15.44
N GLN A 172 28.56 -12.03 -15.50
CA GLN A 172 29.13 -13.15 -16.27
C GLN A 172 29.16 -12.85 -17.77
N VAL A 173 28.09 -12.26 -18.31
CA VAL A 173 28.04 -11.83 -19.72
C VAL A 173 29.13 -10.81 -20.02
N ALA A 174 29.35 -9.83 -19.15
CA ALA A 174 30.41 -8.85 -19.33
C ALA A 174 31.81 -9.50 -19.34
N MET A 175 32.07 -10.43 -18.40
CA MET A 175 33.34 -11.15 -18.33
C MET A 175 33.58 -12.00 -19.58
N GLU A 176 32.56 -12.72 -20.07
CA GLU A 176 32.67 -13.55 -21.27
C GLU A 176 32.86 -12.69 -22.54
N ALA A 177 32.17 -11.55 -22.62
CA ALA A 177 32.36 -10.60 -23.73
C ALA A 177 33.79 -10.05 -23.77
N LEU A 178 34.37 -9.71 -22.62
CA LEU A 178 35.77 -9.26 -22.53
C LEU A 178 36.75 -10.35 -22.98
N LYS A 179 36.56 -11.62 -22.56
CA LYS A 179 37.39 -12.74 -23.02
C LYS A 179 37.38 -12.91 -24.54
N ARG A 180 36.29 -12.52 -25.20
CA ARG A 180 36.12 -12.60 -26.66
C ARG A 180 36.47 -11.30 -27.38
N ASN A 181 37.11 -10.33 -26.70
CA ASN A 181 37.43 -9.00 -27.23
C ASN A 181 36.20 -8.23 -27.77
N ARG A 182 35.02 -8.47 -27.18
CA ARG A 182 33.76 -7.78 -27.50
C ARG A 182 33.48 -6.68 -26.47
N GLU A 183 34.29 -5.62 -26.51
CA GLU A 183 34.15 -4.50 -25.57
C GLU A 183 32.80 -3.79 -25.65
N ASP A 184 32.20 -3.74 -26.84
CA ASP A 184 30.86 -3.21 -27.08
C ASP A 184 29.81 -3.91 -26.21
N LEU A 185 29.82 -5.24 -26.26
CA LEU A 185 28.90 -6.08 -25.48
C LEU A 185 29.22 -6.06 -23.99
N ALA A 186 30.50 -6.00 -23.62
CA ALA A 186 30.91 -5.90 -22.23
C ALA A 186 30.40 -4.61 -21.57
N LYS A 187 30.52 -3.46 -22.26
CA LYS A 187 30.03 -2.16 -21.76
C LYS A 187 28.52 -2.17 -21.56
N GLU A 188 27.76 -2.70 -22.52
CA GLU A 188 26.30 -2.81 -22.40
C GLU A 188 25.87 -3.76 -21.28
N ALA A 189 26.54 -4.90 -21.13
CA ALA A 189 26.30 -5.83 -20.03
C ALA A 189 26.59 -5.19 -18.66
N ILE A 190 27.67 -4.40 -18.53
CA ILE A 190 27.97 -3.65 -17.30
C ILE A 190 26.87 -2.63 -16.99
N LYS A 191 26.37 -1.91 -18.00
CA LYS A 191 25.25 -0.97 -17.81
C LYS A 191 24.01 -1.67 -17.24
N ARG A 192 23.65 -2.83 -17.79
CA ARG A 192 22.52 -3.63 -17.29
C ARG A 192 22.77 -4.15 -15.88
N LYS A 193 23.99 -4.63 -15.59
CA LYS A 193 24.41 -5.00 -14.23
C LYS A 193 24.20 -3.85 -13.24
N LEU A 194 24.61 -2.63 -13.59
CA LEU A 194 24.45 -1.46 -12.71
C LEU A 194 22.98 -1.12 -12.45
N ASN A 195 22.11 -1.25 -13.47
CA ASN A 195 20.67 -1.08 -13.30
C ASN A 195 20.07 -2.13 -12.36
N SER A 196 20.38 -3.41 -12.56
CA SER A 196 19.92 -4.50 -11.68
C SER A 196 20.47 -4.33 -10.25
N LYS A 197 21.72 -3.87 -10.09
CA LYS A 197 22.30 -3.54 -8.78
C LYS A 197 21.51 -2.43 -8.09
N LYS A 198 21.22 -1.32 -8.79
CA LYS A 198 20.42 -0.22 -8.23
C LYS A 198 19.06 -0.72 -7.77
N ARG A 199 18.39 -1.53 -8.59
CA ARG A 199 17.09 -2.14 -8.24
C ARG A 199 17.20 -3.05 -7.02
N ALA A 200 18.24 -3.87 -6.92
CA ALA A 200 18.48 -4.73 -5.77
C ALA A 200 18.65 -3.91 -4.49
N THR A 201 19.44 -2.83 -4.52
CA THR A 201 19.61 -1.92 -3.35
C THR A 201 18.29 -1.30 -2.92
N GLU A 202 17.48 -0.80 -3.86
CA GLU A 202 16.15 -0.23 -3.51
C GLU A 202 15.22 -1.28 -2.88
N LEU A 203 15.27 -2.53 -3.36
CA LEU A 203 14.45 -3.62 -2.82
C LEU A 203 14.96 -4.10 -1.45
N GLU A 204 16.27 -4.09 -1.24
CA GLU A 204 16.90 -4.39 0.05
C GLU A 204 16.47 -3.39 1.12
N GLU A 205 16.54 -2.09 0.83
CA GLU A 205 16.04 -1.04 1.73
C GLU A 205 14.58 -1.27 2.09
N ASN A 206 13.73 -1.67 1.14
CA ASN A 206 12.33 -1.99 1.40
C ASN A 206 12.17 -3.20 2.34
N LEU A 207 12.97 -4.26 2.17
CA LEU A 207 12.95 -5.42 3.05
C LEU A 207 13.41 -5.06 4.47
N GLU A 208 14.45 -4.24 4.60
CA GLU A 208 14.91 -3.73 5.90
C GLU A 208 13.80 -2.95 6.61
N LYS A 209 13.11 -2.06 5.89
CA LYS A 209 11.97 -1.33 6.44
C LYS A 209 10.89 -2.28 6.94
N LEU A 210 10.48 -3.28 6.15
CA LEU A 210 9.49 -4.28 6.57
C LEU A 210 9.94 -5.06 7.82
N ALA A 211 11.23 -5.40 7.91
CA ALA A 211 11.79 -6.06 9.09
C ALA A 211 11.73 -5.15 10.34
N THR A 212 12.10 -3.88 10.22
CA THR A 212 12.02 -2.93 11.34
C THR A 212 10.58 -2.68 11.77
N MET A 213 9.64 -2.58 10.82
CA MET A 213 8.21 -2.48 11.13
C MET A 213 7.76 -3.70 11.95
N THR A 214 8.14 -4.91 11.54
CA THR A 214 7.83 -6.16 12.26
C THR A 214 8.40 -6.14 13.68
N GLN A 215 9.65 -5.73 13.85
CA GLN A 215 10.30 -5.66 15.17
C GLN A 215 9.59 -4.65 16.09
N ASN A 216 9.26 -3.47 15.58
CA ASN A 216 8.55 -2.44 16.34
C ASN A 216 7.16 -2.94 16.79
N LEU A 217 6.44 -3.64 15.90
CA LEU A 217 5.15 -4.26 16.24
C LEU A 217 5.26 -5.27 17.39
N LEU A 218 6.23 -6.18 17.30
CA LEU A 218 6.42 -7.23 18.30
C LEU A 218 6.89 -6.67 19.65
N LYS A 219 7.75 -5.63 19.64
CA LYS A 219 8.23 -4.99 20.87
C LYS A 219 7.09 -4.31 21.64
N ASN A 220 6.22 -3.57 20.95
CA ASN A 220 5.07 -2.93 21.58
C ASN A 220 4.05 -3.94 22.15
N GLN A 221 4.01 -5.17 21.63
CA GLN A 221 3.20 -6.23 22.22
C GLN A 221 3.75 -6.68 23.57
N ALA A 222 5.07 -6.82 23.68
CA ALA A 222 5.74 -7.24 24.92
C ALA A 222 5.64 -6.20 26.03
N ASP A 223 5.60 -4.90 25.68
CA ASP A 223 5.51 -3.80 26.65
C ASP A 223 4.07 -3.53 27.15
N ASN A 224 3.04 -4.08 26.47
CA ASN A 224 1.62 -3.87 26.80
C ASN A 224 0.91 -5.13 27.34
N GLY A 225 1.65 -6.22 27.59
CA GLY A 225 1.14 -7.47 28.20
C GLY A 225 1.60 -7.61 29.64
#